data_AF-A0A2P0ZG70-F1
#
_entry.id   AF-A0A2P0ZG70-F1
#
_cell.length_a   1.000
_cell.length_b   1.000
_cell.length_c   1.000
_cell.angle_alpha   90.00
_cell.angle_beta   90.00
_cell.angle_gamma   90.00
#
_symmetry.space_group_name_H-M   'P 1'
#
loop_
_entity.id
_entity.type
_entity.pdbx_description
1 polymer ?
#
loop_
_entity_poly.entity_id
_entity_poly.type
_entity_poly.pdbx_seq_one_letter_code
_entity_poly.pdbx_strand_id
1 'polypeptide(L)'
;MQLLKLTQFQLKNHLTGQLLDVLQDIVHKITIKSDFSIHHPNYKPLELPSEVIERFQKMPIQMQQKYLSLQLQSFLYGIYYNGSMRTALALNSKGNALPFDLENNTVMGIDVNFYEQLHQSNYGAGYFDSGWSVIREETDKSLAVTKGGLRLHIHRHKHLQAIEQAAVVGDLVSIRMPKNRVQNGFYMAVSNLGFPSLTNPKNFIATVRIYFNLSPEGAVEVMRSLTQSLNELPIAFSFKVLYNPKEYGRHDSGVLYFDKSDYQVVREVLQIVYQENKLHFQPEVPLFTMQLQPGLGLAEEPDQKFAEHESFGMNRCQIVANGLLTAWYQGDDSPGGRMQAIDQEFSRLGIDLQRTYLNANSEDIYQFLN
;
A
#
# COMPACT_ATOMS: atom_id res chain seq x y z
N MET A 1 40.23 -11.51 -2.84
CA MET A 1 39.44 -12.75 -2.99
C MET A 1 38.98 -13.39 -1.67
N GLN A 2 39.69 -13.26 -0.53
CA GLN A 2 39.22 -13.82 0.75
C GLN A 2 38.14 -12.94 1.45
N LEU A 3 38.22 -11.60 1.36
CA LEU A 3 37.21 -10.70 1.95
C LEU A 3 35.81 -10.81 1.30
N LEU A 4 35.73 -10.97 -0.02
CA LEU A 4 34.48 -11.20 -0.76
C LEU A 4 33.81 -12.55 -0.42
N LYS A 5 34.62 -13.56 -0.08
CA LYS A 5 34.11 -14.87 0.36
C LYS A 5 33.59 -14.81 1.81
N LEU A 6 34.20 -14.01 2.67
CA LEU A 6 33.75 -13.79 4.05
C LEU A 6 32.40 -13.06 4.11
N THR A 7 32.19 -12.04 3.27
CA THR A 7 30.89 -11.33 3.19
C THR A 7 29.78 -12.20 2.56
N GLN A 8 30.08 -12.96 1.49
CA GLN A 8 29.12 -13.95 0.96
C GLN A 8 28.74 -15.03 1.97
N PHE A 9 29.67 -15.45 2.84
CA PHE A 9 29.42 -16.45 3.88
C PHE A 9 28.62 -15.86 5.05
N GLN A 10 28.81 -14.58 5.39
CA GLN A 10 28.02 -13.89 6.42
C GLN A 10 26.57 -13.60 5.97
N LEU A 11 26.36 -13.18 4.72
CA LEU A 11 25.03 -12.98 4.14
C LEU A 11 24.23 -14.29 4.00
N LYS A 12 24.89 -15.40 3.63
CA LYS A 12 24.26 -16.72 3.57
C LYS A 12 23.91 -17.32 4.93
N ASN A 13 24.60 -16.93 6.01
CA ASN A 13 24.39 -17.51 7.33
C ASN A 13 23.40 -16.73 8.20
N HIS A 14 22.95 -15.54 7.78
CA HIS A 14 22.04 -14.71 8.57
C HIS A 14 20.62 -14.60 8.00
N LEU A 15 20.43 -14.60 6.68
CA LEU A 15 19.10 -14.59 6.09
C LEU A 15 18.54 -16.01 6.02
N THR A 16 17.32 -16.23 6.50
CA THR A 16 16.64 -17.53 6.40
C THR A 16 15.19 -17.32 5.96
N GLY A 17 14.61 -18.31 5.29
CA GLY A 17 13.19 -18.31 4.89
C GLY A 17 12.89 -17.63 3.54
N GLN A 18 11.59 -17.41 3.30
CA GLN A 18 11.02 -17.02 2.00
C GLN A 18 11.63 -15.74 1.40
N LEU A 19 11.94 -14.74 2.23
CA LEU A 19 12.52 -13.49 1.75
C LEU A 19 13.90 -13.71 1.12
N LEU A 20 14.73 -14.57 1.71
CA LEU A 20 16.03 -14.88 1.13
C LEU A 20 15.88 -15.54 -0.24
N ASP A 21 15.01 -16.54 -0.35
CA ASP A 21 14.79 -17.26 -1.60
C ASP A 21 14.35 -16.31 -2.72
N VAL A 22 13.47 -15.35 -2.39
CA VAL A 22 13.00 -14.35 -3.34
C VAL A 22 14.08 -13.33 -3.69
N LEU A 23 14.89 -12.86 -2.73
CA LEU A 23 16.02 -11.98 -3.03
C LEU A 23 17.07 -12.70 -3.88
N GLN A 24 17.32 -14.00 -3.63
CA GLN A 24 18.17 -14.83 -4.49
C GLN A 24 17.60 -14.93 -5.90
N ASP A 25 16.31 -15.17 -6.04
CA ASP A 25 15.63 -15.15 -7.35
C ASP A 25 15.85 -13.81 -8.07
N ILE A 26 15.58 -12.69 -7.38
CA ILE A 26 15.76 -11.33 -7.90
C ILE A 26 17.18 -11.11 -8.43
N VAL A 27 18.23 -11.39 -7.62
CA VAL A 27 19.62 -11.08 -8.02
C VAL A 27 20.13 -11.98 -9.14
N HIS A 28 19.57 -13.19 -9.29
CA HIS A 28 19.96 -14.12 -10.35
C HIS A 28 19.18 -13.96 -11.64
N LYS A 29 17.90 -13.60 -11.57
CA LYS A 29 16.99 -13.68 -12.72
C LYS A 29 16.63 -12.34 -13.33
N ILE A 30 16.66 -11.24 -12.57
CA ILE A 30 16.45 -9.92 -13.14
C ILE A 30 17.68 -9.50 -13.94
N THR A 31 17.48 -9.00 -15.15
CA THR A 31 18.55 -8.39 -15.96
C THR A 31 18.16 -6.97 -16.32
N ILE A 32 19.06 -6.03 -16.04
CA ILE A 32 18.94 -4.62 -16.40
C ILE A 32 19.79 -4.37 -17.65
N LYS A 33 19.20 -3.75 -18.67
CA LYS A 33 19.87 -3.48 -19.96
C LYS A 33 20.09 -1.99 -20.20
N SER A 34 21.05 -1.66 -21.05
CA SER A 34 21.43 -0.29 -21.40
C SER A 34 20.39 0.45 -22.26
N ASP A 35 19.41 -0.27 -22.80
CA ASP A 35 18.23 0.27 -23.50
C ASP A 35 17.05 0.55 -22.55
N PHE A 36 17.31 0.56 -21.24
CA PHE A 36 16.35 0.76 -20.16
C PHE A 36 15.32 -0.37 -19.98
N SER A 37 15.53 -1.52 -20.62
CA SER A 37 14.66 -2.67 -20.44
C SER A 37 15.01 -3.49 -19.19
N ILE A 38 13.97 -4.13 -18.63
CA ILE A 38 14.07 -5.06 -17.50
C ILE A 38 13.57 -6.42 -17.96
N HIS A 39 14.41 -7.42 -17.83
CA HIS A 39 14.12 -8.79 -18.25
C HIS A 39 14.07 -9.74 -17.06
N HIS A 40 13.22 -10.77 -17.19
CA HIS A 40 13.16 -11.90 -16.28
C HIS A 40 12.82 -13.16 -17.09
N PRO A 41 13.44 -14.32 -16.86
CA PRO A 41 13.24 -15.53 -17.68
C PRO A 41 11.80 -16.05 -17.68
N ASN A 42 11.02 -15.78 -16.63
CA ASN A 42 9.65 -16.26 -16.50
C ASN A 42 8.58 -15.23 -16.89
N TYR A 43 8.96 -13.99 -17.24
CA TYR A 43 8.02 -12.91 -17.53
C TYR A 43 8.43 -12.13 -18.79
N LYS A 44 7.45 -11.57 -19.49
CA LYS A 44 7.69 -10.65 -20.60
C LYS A 44 8.49 -9.44 -20.11
N PRO A 45 9.45 -8.94 -20.90
CA PRO A 45 10.26 -7.81 -20.50
C PRO A 45 9.43 -6.53 -20.39
N LEU A 46 9.86 -5.62 -19.52
CA LEU A 46 9.44 -4.23 -19.58
C LEU A 46 10.43 -3.51 -20.49
N GLU A 47 9.98 -3.21 -21.71
CA GLU A 47 10.80 -2.59 -22.75
C GLU A 47 10.14 -1.33 -23.31
N LEU A 48 10.98 -0.40 -23.77
CA LEU A 48 10.55 0.78 -24.49
C LEU A 48 10.58 0.51 -26.00
N PRO A 49 9.66 1.09 -26.79
CA PRO A 49 9.78 1.07 -28.24
C PRO A 49 11.12 1.70 -28.68
N SER A 50 11.71 1.16 -29.75
CA SER A 50 13.02 1.60 -30.26
C SER A 50 13.09 3.11 -30.52
N GLU A 51 12.01 3.72 -31.03
CA GLU A 51 11.98 5.17 -31.31
C GLU A 51 12.00 6.01 -30.02
N VAL A 52 11.51 5.45 -28.91
CA VAL A 52 11.54 6.11 -27.60
C VAL A 52 12.92 6.00 -26.98
N ILE A 53 13.60 4.85 -27.11
CA ILE A 53 14.95 4.62 -26.58
C ILE A 53 15.93 5.67 -27.10
N GLU A 54 15.95 5.90 -28.42
CA GLU A 54 16.86 6.90 -29.03
C GLU A 54 16.65 8.32 -28.49
N ARG A 55 15.40 8.69 -28.20
CA ARG A 55 15.07 9.99 -27.61
C ARG A 55 15.48 10.04 -26.13
N PHE A 56 15.24 8.95 -25.42
CA PHE A 56 15.50 8.85 -23.99
C PHE A 56 17.01 8.88 -23.68
N GLN A 57 17.83 8.26 -24.52
CA GLN A 57 19.29 8.32 -24.43
C GLN A 57 19.87 9.74 -24.58
N LYS A 58 19.12 10.67 -25.19
CA LYS A 58 19.50 12.09 -25.32
C LYS A 58 19.10 12.93 -24.11
N MET A 59 18.29 12.40 -23.20
CA MET A 59 17.88 13.12 -21.98
C MET A 59 19.04 13.19 -20.97
N PRO A 60 19.01 14.12 -20.00
CA PRO A 60 19.99 14.17 -18.93
C PRO A 60 20.08 12.83 -18.19
N ILE A 61 21.30 12.43 -17.81
CA ILE A 61 21.56 11.13 -17.14
C ILE A 61 20.66 10.93 -15.91
N GLN A 62 20.39 11.97 -15.13
CA GLN A 62 19.52 11.92 -13.97
C GLN A 62 18.08 11.49 -14.31
N MET A 63 17.54 11.94 -15.45
CA MET A 63 16.21 11.54 -15.92
C MET A 63 16.22 10.07 -16.37
N GLN A 64 17.29 9.64 -17.04
CA GLN A 64 17.46 8.26 -17.45
C GLN A 64 17.48 7.31 -16.24
N GLN A 65 18.30 7.64 -15.25
CA GLN A 65 18.43 6.89 -14.00
C GLN A 65 17.11 6.86 -13.22
N LYS A 66 16.40 7.99 -13.14
CA LYS A 66 15.10 8.08 -12.48
C LYS A 66 14.06 7.17 -13.12
N TYR A 67 13.98 7.15 -14.46
CA TYR A 67 13.07 6.27 -15.17
C TYR A 67 13.39 4.80 -14.92
N LEU A 68 14.67 4.40 -15.04
CA LEU A 68 15.07 3.03 -14.81
C LEU A 68 14.78 2.57 -13.37
N SER A 69 15.00 3.46 -12.40
CA SER A 69 14.60 3.24 -11.00
C SER A 69 13.10 3.00 -10.85
N LEU A 70 12.26 3.84 -11.45
CA LEU A 70 10.80 3.70 -11.38
C LEU A 70 10.30 2.42 -12.07
N GLN A 71 10.90 2.06 -13.21
CA GLN A 71 10.59 0.81 -13.92
C GLN A 71 10.96 -0.40 -13.07
N LEU A 72 12.15 -0.40 -12.46
CA LEU A 72 12.62 -1.50 -11.63
C LEU A 72 11.81 -1.64 -10.34
N GLN A 73 11.51 -0.53 -9.68
CA GLN A 73 10.60 -0.51 -8.54
C GLN A 73 9.23 -1.08 -8.92
N SER A 74 8.65 -0.66 -10.05
CA SER A 74 7.34 -1.13 -10.51
C SER A 74 7.34 -2.64 -10.84
N PHE A 75 8.42 -3.13 -11.48
CA PHE A 75 8.60 -4.55 -11.76
C PHE A 75 8.69 -5.37 -10.46
N LEU A 76 9.56 -4.96 -9.54
CA LEU A 76 9.71 -5.60 -8.23
C LEU A 76 8.38 -5.59 -7.46
N TYR A 77 7.66 -4.48 -7.50
CA TYR A 77 6.38 -4.31 -6.84
C TYR A 77 5.31 -5.27 -7.40
N GLY A 78 5.13 -5.27 -8.72
CA GLY A 78 4.09 -6.04 -9.39
C GLY A 78 4.38 -7.53 -9.51
N ILE A 79 5.64 -7.96 -9.59
CA ILE A 79 6.01 -9.37 -9.72
C ILE A 79 6.28 -10.02 -8.37
N TYR A 80 7.06 -9.37 -7.50
CA TYR A 80 7.57 -10.00 -6.28
C TYR A 80 6.76 -9.59 -5.05
N TYR A 81 6.49 -8.30 -4.88
CA TYR A 81 5.80 -7.82 -3.67
C TYR A 81 4.34 -8.27 -3.62
N ASN A 82 3.50 -7.94 -4.62
CA ASN A 82 2.07 -8.25 -4.56
C ASN A 82 1.57 -9.22 -5.65
N GLY A 83 2.38 -9.54 -6.65
CA GLY A 83 2.03 -10.46 -7.71
C GLY A 83 1.05 -9.94 -8.77
N SER A 84 0.62 -8.66 -8.73
CA SER A 84 -0.40 -8.11 -9.63
C SER A 84 -0.03 -8.16 -11.12
N MET A 85 1.26 -8.23 -11.45
CA MET A 85 1.75 -8.29 -12.83
C MET A 85 2.04 -9.71 -13.32
N ARG A 86 2.01 -10.74 -12.44
CA ARG A 86 2.45 -12.10 -12.79
C ARG A 86 1.65 -12.71 -13.94
N THR A 87 0.33 -12.55 -13.92
CA THR A 87 -0.56 -13.09 -14.97
C THR A 87 -0.41 -12.30 -16.27
N ALA A 88 -0.44 -10.98 -16.21
CA ALA A 88 -0.35 -10.11 -17.39
C ALA A 88 0.98 -10.30 -18.13
N LEU A 89 2.08 -10.40 -17.37
CA LEU A 89 3.43 -10.57 -17.92
C LEU A 89 3.86 -12.04 -18.07
N ALA A 90 2.98 -13.03 -17.85
CA ALA A 90 3.34 -14.43 -18.11
C ALA A 90 3.71 -14.61 -19.60
N LEU A 91 4.75 -15.42 -19.87
CA LEU A 91 5.22 -15.66 -21.24
C LEU A 91 4.11 -16.20 -22.18
N ASN A 92 3.22 -17.01 -21.62
CA ASN A 92 2.11 -17.64 -22.34
C ASN A 92 0.83 -16.76 -22.40
N SER A 93 0.84 -15.55 -21.83
CA SER A 93 -0.33 -14.68 -21.89
C SER A 93 -0.56 -14.25 -23.35
N LYS A 94 -1.74 -14.54 -23.90
CA LYS A 94 -2.14 -13.95 -25.18
C LYS A 94 -2.25 -12.45 -24.92
N GLY A 95 -1.37 -11.66 -25.54
CA GLY A 95 -1.16 -10.25 -25.20
C GLY A 95 -2.49 -9.51 -25.09
N ASN A 96 -2.65 -8.75 -23.99
CA ASN A 96 -3.78 -7.89 -23.61
C ASN A 96 -4.91 -7.83 -24.64
N ALA A 97 -5.67 -8.92 -24.77
CA ALA A 97 -7.09 -8.77 -25.01
C ALA A 97 -7.61 -8.26 -23.67
N LEU A 98 -7.66 -6.94 -23.50
CA LEU A 98 -8.62 -6.34 -22.56
C LEU A 98 -9.91 -7.16 -22.77
N PRO A 99 -10.43 -7.85 -21.75
CA PRO A 99 -11.75 -8.43 -21.88
C PRO A 99 -12.62 -7.26 -22.33
N PHE A 100 -13.19 -7.35 -23.53
CA PHE A 100 -14.26 -6.47 -23.92
C PHE A 100 -15.39 -6.82 -22.97
N ASP A 101 -15.37 -6.17 -21.82
CA ASP A 101 -16.44 -6.23 -20.86
C ASP A 101 -17.59 -5.48 -21.50
N LEU A 102 -18.43 -6.23 -22.21
CA LEU A 102 -19.67 -5.71 -22.80
C LEU A 102 -20.69 -5.37 -21.69
N GLU A 103 -20.36 -5.65 -20.43
CA GLU A 103 -21.13 -5.24 -19.27
C GLU A 103 -20.93 -3.75 -18.97
N ASN A 104 -22.00 -2.97 -19.11
CA ASN A 104 -22.05 -1.55 -18.74
C ASN A 104 -22.19 -1.35 -17.22
N ASN A 105 -21.39 -2.08 -16.44
CA ASN A 105 -21.43 -2.09 -14.98
C ASN A 105 -20.34 -1.20 -14.36
N THR A 106 -19.51 -0.55 -15.18
CA THR A 106 -18.42 0.30 -14.72
C THR A 106 -18.67 1.78 -15.00
N VAL A 107 -18.47 2.63 -14.00
CA VAL A 107 -18.50 4.11 -14.13
C VAL A 107 -17.13 4.64 -13.73
N MET A 108 -16.41 5.27 -14.66
CA MET A 108 -15.02 5.73 -14.46
C MET A 108 -14.09 4.61 -13.94
N GLY A 109 -14.34 3.37 -14.39
CA GLY A 109 -13.55 2.19 -13.99
C GLY A 109 -13.92 1.60 -12.62
N ILE A 110 -15.01 2.05 -11.98
CA ILE A 110 -15.54 1.47 -10.74
C ILE A 110 -16.65 0.48 -11.09
N ASP A 111 -16.52 -0.79 -10.68
CA ASP A 111 -17.63 -1.75 -10.67
C ASP A 111 -18.70 -1.32 -9.66
N VAL A 112 -19.83 -0.80 -10.16
CA VAL A 112 -20.85 -0.16 -9.32
C VAL A 112 -21.55 -1.16 -8.40
N ASN A 113 -21.80 -2.38 -8.88
CA ASN A 113 -22.48 -3.40 -8.10
C ASN A 113 -21.59 -3.87 -6.95
N PHE A 114 -20.33 -4.17 -7.25
CA PHE A 114 -19.39 -4.59 -6.22
C PHE A 114 -19.09 -3.47 -5.22
N TYR A 115 -18.96 -2.22 -5.69
CA TYR A 115 -18.83 -1.05 -4.81
C TYR A 115 -20.02 -0.92 -3.85
N GLU A 116 -21.25 -1.11 -4.33
CA GLU A 116 -22.45 -1.04 -3.49
C GLU A 116 -22.49 -2.16 -2.45
N GLN A 117 -22.09 -3.38 -2.81
CA GLN A 117 -21.96 -4.49 -1.84
C GLN A 117 -20.97 -4.17 -0.72
N LEU A 118 -19.82 -3.60 -1.07
CA LEU A 118 -18.84 -3.10 -0.09
C LEU A 118 -19.42 -1.97 0.77
N HIS A 119 -20.20 -1.07 0.17
CA HIS A 119 -20.80 0.06 0.88
C HIS A 119 -21.87 -0.37 1.88
N GLN A 120 -22.72 -1.33 1.49
CA GLN A 120 -23.74 -1.93 2.36
C GLN A 120 -23.12 -2.77 3.47
N SER A 121 -21.95 -3.36 3.22
CA SER A 121 -21.20 -4.12 4.21
C SER A 121 -20.28 -3.26 5.08
N ASN A 122 -20.16 -1.95 4.87
CA ASN A 122 -19.45 -1.07 5.80
C ASN A 122 -20.38 -0.59 6.93
N TYR A 123 -20.13 -1.03 8.16
CA TYR A 123 -20.96 -0.73 9.35
C TYR A 123 -20.54 0.53 10.11
N GLY A 124 -19.85 1.47 9.46
CA GLY A 124 -19.61 2.81 10.01
C GLY A 124 -20.85 3.73 9.97
N ALA A 125 -20.92 4.68 10.90
CA ALA A 125 -21.95 5.74 10.98
C ALA A 125 -21.48 7.09 10.40
N GLY A 126 -20.20 7.16 9.98
CA GLY A 126 -19.49 8.40 9.66
C GLY A 126 -18.82 9.00 10.89
N TYR A 127 -18.09 10.08 10.69
CA TYR A 127 -17.30 10.75 11.73
C TYR A 127 -17.40 12.26 11.60
N PHE A 128 -17.04 13.00 12.65
CA PHE A 128 -16.93 14.44 12.60
C PHE A 128 -15.46 14.83 12.37
N ASP A 129 -15.17 15.45 11.23
CA ASP A 129 -13.84 15.99 10.92
C ASP A 129 -13.76 17.43 11.44
N SER A 130 -12.90 17.68 12.42
CA SER A 130 -12.78 18.96 13.11
C SER A 130 -11.84 19.95 12.39
N GLY A 131 -11.84 21.21 12.82
CA GLY A 131 -10.89 22.23 12.37
C GLY A 131 -11.27 22.90 11.05
N TRP A 132 -12.55 22.88 10.67
CA TRP A 132 -13.05 23.66 9.53
C TRP A 132 -13.39 25.07 9.96
N SER A 133 -12.90 26.08 9.24
CA SER A 133 -13.22 27.47 9.55
C SER A 133 -14.42 27.95 8.75
N VAL A 134 -15.39 28.56 9.42
CA VAL A 134 -16.54 29.21 8.77
C VAL A 134 -16.09 30.53 8.16
N ILE A 135 -16.18 30.64 6.83
CA ILE A 135 -15.73 31.83 6.10
C ILE A 135 -16.89 32.72 5.65
N ARG A 136 -18.09 32.16 5.48
CA ARG A 136 -19.28 32.89 5.04
C ARG A 136 -20.56 32.14 5.41
N GLU A 137 -21.60 32.89 5.76
CA GLU A 137 -22.98 32.40 5.76
C GLU A 137 -23.66 32.84 4.45
N GLU A 138 -24.26 31.89 3.74
CA GLU A 138 -24.99 32.14 2.50
C GLU A 138 -26.41 32.65 2.79
N THR A 139 -27.08 33.18 1.77
CA THR A 139 -28.45 33.73 1.90
C THR A 139 -29.49 32.68 2.31
N ASP A 140 -29.22 31.40 2.02
CA ASP A 140 -30.06 30.25 2.42
C ASP A 140 -29.71 29.68 3.82
N LYS A 141 -28.85 30.39 4.57
CA LYS A 141 -28.31 29.99 5.89
C LYS A 141 -27.39 28.76 5.88
N SER A 142 -27.00 28.26 4.71
CA SER A 142 -25.87 27.33 4.62
C SER A 142 -24.56 28.06 4.94
N LEU A 143 -23.56 27.31 5.38
CA LEU A 143 -22.23 27.84 5.68
C LEU A 143 -21.26 27.42 4.59
N ALA A 144 -20.47 28.38 4.10
CA ALA A 144 -19.23 28.08 3.41
C ALA A 144 -18.12 27.94 4.44
N VAL A 145 -17.44 26.81 4.41
CA VAL A 145 -16.38 26.42 5.34
C VAL A 145 -15.12 26.03 4.59
N THR A 146 -13.95 26.20 5.22
CA THR A 146 -12.67 25.86 4.58
C THR A 146 -11.70 25.13 5.51
N LYS A 147 -10.93 24.20 4.93
CA LYS A 147 -9.83 23.49 5.57
C LYS A 147 -8.82 23.08 4.48
N GLY A 148 -7.54 23.42 4.68
CA GLY A 148 -6.46 23.02 3.77
C GLY A 148 -6.66 23.43 2.30
N GLY A 149 -7.30 24.58 2.05
CA GLY A 149 -7.60 25.06 0.69
C GLY A 149 -8.87 24.49 0.06
N LEU A 150 -9.48 23.44 0.64
CA LEU A 150 -10.79 22.95 0.24
C LEU A 150 -11.88 23.86 0.80
N ARG A 151 -12.90 24.16 0.00
CA ARG A 151 -14.10 24.90 0.40
C ARG A 151 -15.33 24.04 0.16
N LEU A 152 -16.18 23.93 1.18
CA LEU A 152 -17.43 23.18 1.13
C LEU A 152 -18.59 24.08 1.53
N HIS A 153 -19.77 23.79 0.98
CA HIS A 153 -21.03 24.35 1.46
C HIS A 153 -21.74 23.31 2.33
N ILE A 154 -22.08 23.68 3.56
CA ILE A 154 -22.69 22.77 4.53
C ILE A 154 -23.99 23.33 5.10
N HIS A 155 -24.97 22.46 5.28
CA HIS A 155 -26.16 22.74 6.09
C HIS A 155 -25.93 22.43 7.57
N ARG A 156 -26.26 23.38 8.45
CA ARG A 156 -26.06 23.30 9.90
C ARG A 156 -26.66 22.02 10.51
N HIS A 157 -27.94 21.74 10.26
CA HIS A 157 -28.63 20.58 10.86
C HIS A 157 -28.18 19.22 10.32
N LYS A 158 -27.61 19.17 9.10
CA LYS A 158 -27.18 17.92 8.47
C LYS A 158 -25.74 17.57 8.81
N HIS A 159 -24.87 18.58 8.88
CA HIS A 159 -23.42 18.36 8.92
C HIS A 159 -22.75 18.81 10.21
N LEU A 160 -23.40 19.62 11.07
CA LEU A 160 -22.79 20.07 12.33
C LEU A 160 -23.36 19.33 13.53
N GLN A 161 -22.55 19.22 14.57
CA GLN A 161 -23.03 18.78 15.88
C GLN A 161 -23.98 19.82 16.47
N ALA A 162 -24.90 19.39 17.35
CA ALA A 162 -25.90 20.28 17.96
C ALA A 162 -25.27 21.52 18.61
N ILE A 163 -24.12 21.37 19.28
CA ILE A 163 -23.40 22.48 19.94
C ILE A 163 -22.79 23.49 18.96
N GLU A 164 -22.49 23.06 17.72
CA GLU A 164 -21.87 23.88 16.69
C GLU A 164 -22.90 24.48 15.71
N GLN A 165 -24.19 24.14 15.82
CA GLN A 165 -25.22 24.62 14.90
C GLN A 165 -25.40 26.14 14.92
N ALA A 166 -25.00 26.81 16.01
CA ALA A 166 -25.04 28.26 16.15
C ALA A 166 -23.75 28.96 15.68
N ALA A 167 -22.77 28.23 15.13
CA ALA A 167 -21.49 28.79 14.71
C ALA A 167 -21.62 29.97 13.75
N VAL A 168 -20.77 30.97 13.90
CA VAL A 168 -20.73 32.17 13.07
C VAL A 168 -19.43 32.25 12.27
N VAL A 169 -19.34 33.22 11.36
CA VAL A 169 -18.11 33.46 10.57
C VAL A 169 -16.93 33.69 11.52
N GLY A 170 -15.84 32.97 11.28
CA GLY A 170 -14.64 32.96 12.12
C GLY A 170 -14.52 31.74 13.03
N ASP A 171 -15.64 31.06 13.34
CA ASP A 171 -15.63 29.89 14.22
C ASP A 171 -14.98 28.68 13.55
N LEU A 172 -14.46 27.78 14.38
CA LEU A 172 -14.04 26.44 13.99
C LEU A 172 -15.17 25.45 14.31
N VAL A 173 -15.50 24.60 13.34
CA VAL A 173 -16.55 23.59 13.45
C VAL A 173 -16.05 22.22 13.02
N SER A 174 -16.80 21.19 13.39
CA SER A 174 -16.59 19.82 12.97
C SER A 174 -17.68 19.39 12.00
N ILE A 175 -17.28 18.88 10.84
CA ILE A 175 -18.20 18.52 9.76
C ILE A 175 -18.41 17.02 9.74
N ARG A 176 -19.67 16.58 9.68
CA ARG A 176 -20.03 15.18 9.50
C ARG A 176 -19.59 14.70 8.12
N MET A 177 -18.63 13.79 8.11
CA MET A 177 -18.12 13.10 6.95
C MET A 177 -18.77 11.71 6.81
N PRO A 178 -18.89 11.18 5.59
CA PRO A 178 -19.40 9.83 5.36
C PRO A 178 -18.49 8.75 5.98
N LYS A 179 -19.05 7.55 6.15
CA LYS A 179 -18.33 6.34 6.63
C LYS A 179 -17.27 5.81 5.67
N ASN A 180 -17.13 6.41 4.48
CA ASN A 180 -16.21 5.94 3.46
C ASN A 180 -15.63 7.09 2.61
N ARG A 181 -14.54 6.77 1.91
CA ARG A 181 -13.90 7.58 0.88
C ARG A 181 -13.60 6.70 -0.33
N VAL A 182 -13.29 7.32 -1.45
CA VAL A 182 -12.78 6.63 -2.64
C VAL A 182 -11.34 7.07 -2.88
N GLN A 183 -10.46 6.09 -3.07
CA GLN A 183 -9.10 6.28 -3.58
C GLN A 183 -9.02 5.54 -4.92
N ASN A 184 -8.19 5.99 -5.86
CA ASN A 184 -8.04 5.28 -7.14
C ASN A 184 -7.75 3.79 -6.91
N GLY A 185 -8.60 2.91 -7.45
CA GLY A 185 -8.58 1.46 -7.27
C GLY A 185 -9.19 0.92 -5.97
N PHE A 186 -9.55 1.76 -4.99
CA PHE A 186 -9.95 1.32 -3.65
C PHE A 186 -11.22 1.99 -3.10
N TYR A 187 -12.12 1.17 -2.57
CA TYR A 187 -13.11 1.61 -1.58
C TYR A 187 -12.43 1.71 -0.21
N MET A 188 -12.63 2.81 0.52
CA MET A 188 -12.04 2.98 1.86
C MET A 188 -13.13 3.21 2.91
N ALA A 189 -13.33 2.26 3.82
CA ALA A 189 -14.06 2.49 5.06
C ALA A 189 -13.22 3.32 6.03
N VAL A 190 -13.87 4.24 6.73
CA VAL A 190 -13.26 5.10 7.75
C VAL A 190 -14.03 4.90 9.04
N SER A 191 -13.31 4.75 10.16
CA SER A 191 -13.93 4.53 11.46
C SER A 191 -14.82 5.70 11.91
N ASN A 192 -15.67 5.44 12.90
CA ASN A 192 -16.55 6.46 13.50
C ASN A 192 -15.79 7.58 14.23
N LEU A 193 -14.51 7.35 14.56
CA LEU A 193 -13.60 8.37 15.11
C LEU A 193 -12.91 9.18 14.01
N GLY A 194 -13.09 8.79 12.75
CA GLY A 194 -12.27 9.25 11.64
C GLY A 194 -10.90 8.57 11.64
N PHE A 195 -10.10 8.91 10.64
CA PHE A 195 -8.70 8.52 10.60
C PHE A 195 -7.89 9.69 10.03
N PRO A 196 -6.81 10.12 10.71
CA PRO A 196 -5.95 11.17 10.19
C PRO A 196 -5.45 10.81 8.80
N SER A 197 -5.37 11.79 7.90
CA SER A 197 -4.70 11.55 6.64
C SER A 197 -3.23 11.24 6.91
N LEU A 198 -2.73 10.13 6.37
CA LEU A 198 -1.30 9.73 6.40
C LEU A 198 -0.36 10.79 5.79
N THR A 199 -0.92 11.86 5.21
CA THR A 199 -0.21 12.99 4.61
C THR A 199 0.10 14.13 5.60
N ASN A 200 -0.29 14.03 6.88
CA ASN A 200 0.00 15.08 7.87
C ASN A 200 1.17 14.65 8.77
N PRO A 201 2.42 15.08 8.49
CA PRO A 201 3.64 14.64 9.20
C PRO A 201 3.76 15.16 10.64
N LYS A 202 2.74 15.83 11.18
CA LYS A 202 2.79 16.48 12.51
C LYS A 202 2.40 15.57 13.67
N ASN A 203 1.80 14.41 13.41
CA ASN A 203 1.52 13.41 14.44
C ASN A 203 2.45 12.22 14.24
N PHE A 204 3.48 12.13 15.09
CA PHE A 204 4.49 11.06 15.17
C PHE A 204 3.93 9.71 15.63
N ILE A 205 2.68 9.43 15.33
CA ILE A 205 2.04 8.19 15.73
C ILE A 205 2.43 7.14 14.71
N ALA A 206 3.18 6.13 15.17
CA ALA A 206 3.56 4.99 14.35
C ALA A 206 2.29 4.29 13.84
N THR A 207 2.11 4.24 12.52
CA THR A 207 0.95 3.58 11.91
C THR A 207 1.30 2.15 11.54
N VAL A 208 0.41 1.21 11.86
CA VAL A 208 0.52 -0.19 11.49
C VAL A 208 -0.44 -0.50 10.34
N ARG A 209 -0.04 -1.44 9.49
CA ARG A 209 -0.77 -1.90 8.32
C ARG A 209 -0.98 -3.40 8.39
N ILE A 210 -2.21 -3.82 8.17
CA ILE A 210 -2.55 -5.24 8.02
C ILE A 210 -3.00 -5.45 6.59
N TYR A 211 -2.32 -6.35 5.90
CA TYR A 211 -2.56 -6.71 4.51
C TYR A 211 -3.43 -7.94 4.44
N PHE A 212 -4.45 -7.89 3.59
CA PHE A 212 -5.40 -8.97 3.37
C PHE A 212 -5.32 -9.39 1.91
N ASN A 213 -5.08 -10.68 1.68
CA ASN A 213 -5.22 -11.32 0.38
C ASN A 213 -6.56 -12.07 0.34
N LEU A 214 -7.57 -11.42 -0.24
CA LEU A 214 -8.98 -11.85 -0.18
C LEU A 214 -9.47 -12.28 -1.57
N SER A 215 -10.55 -13.04 -1.60
CA SER A 215 -11.44 -13.06 -2.78
C SER A 215 -12.32 -11.80 -2.80
N PRO A 216 -12.98 -11.47 -3.93
CA PRO A 216 -13.97 -10.39 -3.97
C PRO A 216 -15.07 -10.57 -2.91
N GLU A 217 -15.60 -11.78 -2.75
CA GLU A 217 -16.62 -12.10 -1.74
C GLU A 217 -16.04 -11.91 -0.33
N GLY A 218 -14.78 -12.33 -0.13
CA GLY A 218 -14.05 -12.11 1.11
C GLY A 218 -13.94 -10.66 1.51
N ALA A 219 -13.73 -9.75 0.55
CA ALA A 219 -13.67 -8.33 0.83
C ALA A 219 -15.00 -7.78 1.37
N VAL A 220 -16.13 -8.30 0.88
CA VAL A 220 -17.47 -7.92 1.37
C VAL A 220 -17.70 -8.43 2.79
N GLU A 221 -17.39 -9.70 3.06
CA GLU A 221 -17.58 -10.33 4.38
C GLU A 221 -16.63 -9.78 5.45
N VAL A 222 -15.36 -9.57 5.10
CA VAL A 222 -14.36 -8.94 5.99
C VAL A 222 -14.70 -7.47 6.22
N MET A 223 -15.17 -6.73 5.21
CA MET A 223 -15.64 -5.35 5.41
C MET A 223 -16.72 -5.28 6.49
N ARG A 224 -17.68 -6.22 6.47
CA ARG A 224 -18.75 -6.31 7.46
C ARG A 224 -18.23 -6.57 8.87
N SER A 225 -17.62 -7.73 9.06
CA SER A 225 -17.18 -8.19 10.38
C SER A 225 -16.14 -7.25 11.01
N LEU A 226 -15.18 -6.76 10.21
CA LEU A 226 -14.12 -5.87 10.67
C LEU A 226 -14.67 -4.48 11.04
N THR A 227 -15.48 -3.86 10.19
CA THR A 227 -16.01 -2.52 10.47
C THR A 227 -17.05 -2.53 11.57
N GLN A 228 -17.83 -3.61 11.73
CA GLN A 228 -18.73 -3.75 12.86
C GLN A 228 -17.94 -3.81 14.18
N SER A 229 -16.97 -4.72 14.27
CA SER A 229 -16.20 -4.95 15.50
C SER A 229 -15.33 -3.76 15.90
N LEU A 230 -14.58 -3.19 14.94
CA LEU A 230 -13.66 -2.07 15.26
C LEU A 230 -14.39 -0.77 15.58
N ASN A 231 -15.60 -0.54 15.04
CA ASN A 231 -16.37 0.68 15.35
C ASN A 231 -17.10 0.63 16.71
N GLU A 232 -17.18 -0.55 17.34
CA GLU A 232 -17.64 -0.70 18.74
C GLU A 232 -16.54 -0.32 19.74
N LEU A 233 -15.29 -0.21 19.27
CA LEU A 233 -14.11 0.09 20.06
C LEU A 233 -13.65 1.55 19.80
N PRO A 234 -12.92 2.18 20.73
CA PRO A 234 -12.40 3.53 20.55
C PRO A 234 -11.16 3.55 19.64
N ILE A 235 -11.23 2.93 18.46
CA ILE A 235 -10.09 2.76 17.53
C ILE A 235 -10.30 3.62 16.29
N ALA A 236 -9.31 4.47 16.01
CA ALA A 236 -9.22 5.18 14.75
C ALA A 236 -8.63 4.25 13.69
N PHE A 237 -9.36 3.99 12.60
CA PHE A 237 -8.86 3.15 11.52
C PHE A 237 -9.34 3.59 10.14
N SER A 238 -8.57 3.20 9.13
CA SER A 238 -9.00 3.21 7.73
C SER A 238 -8.80 1.82 7.15
N PHE A 239 -9.84 1.24 6.55
CA PHE A 239 -9.74 -0.05 5.87
C PHE A 239 -10.06 0.12 4.41
N LYS A 240 -9.15 -0.27 3.53
CA LYS A 240 -9.36 -0.18 2.09
C LYS A 240 -9.32 -1.54 1.43
N VAL A 241 -10.17 -1.73 0.43
CA VAL A 241 -10.21 -2.92 -0.43
C VAL A 241 -10.40 -2.49 -1.88
N LEU A 242 -9.96 -3.33 -2.82
CA LEU A 242 -10.17 -3.06 -4.24
C LEU A 242 -11.66 -2.94 -4.55
N TYR A 243 -12.07 -1.95 -5.34
CA TYR A 243 -13.48 -1.79 -5.75
C TYR A 243 -13.82 -2.51 -7.06
N ASN A 244 -12.87 -3.24 -7.65
CA ASN A 244 -13.04 -3.98 -8.89
C ASN A 244 -12.75 -5.46 -8.66
N PRO A 245 -13.73 -6.37 -8.84
CA PRO A 245 -13.54 -7.81 -8.58
C PRO A 245 -12.46 -8.43 -9.50
N LYS A 246 -12.27 -7.87 -10.69
CA LYS A 246 -11.25 -8.33 -11.68
C LYS A 246 -9.81 -8.00 -11.28
N GLU A 247 -9.61 -7.13 -10.30
CA GLU A 247 -8.27 -6.72 -9.83
C GLU A 247 -7.78 -7.56 -8.64
N TYR A 248 -8.62 -8.46 -8.12
CA TYR A 248 -8.24 -9.45 -7.11
C TYR A 248 -7.29 -10.51 -7.71
N GLY A 249 -6.58 -11.23 -6.85
CA GLY A 249 -5.46 -12.11 -7.24
C GLY A 249 -4.08 -11.50 -7.00
N ARG A 250 -4.02 -10.31 -6.39
CA ARG A 250 -2.82 -9.71 -5.80
C ARG A 250 -2.85 -9.81 -4.27
N HIS A 251 -1.68 -9.88 -3.64
CA HIS A 251 -1.57 -10.24 -2.23
C HIS A 251 -1.92 -9.09 -1.25
N ASP A 252 -2.16 -7.88 -1.75
CA ASP A 252 -2.53 -6.68 -0.98
C ASP A 252 -3.89 -6.12 -1.42
N SER A 253 -4.85 -7.01 -1.69
CA SER A 253 -6.21 -6.64 -2.10
C SER A 253 -6.99 -5.85 -1.05
N GLY A 254 -6.62 -5.99 0.24
CA GLY A 254 -7.12 -5.19 1.34
C GLY A 254 -5.99 -4.69 2.25
N VAL A 255 -6.16 -3.49 2.83
CA VAL A 255 -5.21 -2.90 3.80
C VAL A 255 -5.95 -2.15 4.90
N LEU A 256 -5.76 -2.58 6.15
CA LEU A 256 -6.21 -1.87 7.35
C LEU A 256 -5.08 -1.01 7.91
N TYR A 257 -5.38 0.22 8.32
CA TYR A 257 -4.48 1.16 8.95
C TYR A 257 -5.02 1.56 10.32
N PHE A 258 -4.16 1.58 11.34
CA PHE A 258 -4.48 2.00 12.70
C PHE A 258 -3.19 2.40 13.46
N ASP A 259 -3.34 2.98 14.65
CA ASP A 259 -2.21 3.34 15.52
C ASP A 259 -1.53 2.09 16.09
N LYS A 260 -0.19 2.05 16.10
CA LYS A 260 0.58 0.98 16.73
C LYS A 260 0.17 0.73 18.19
N SER A 261 -0.25 1.74 18.93
CA SER A 261 -0.72 1.57 20.32
C SER A 261 -1.93 0.64 20.44
N ASP A 262 -2.75 0.56 19.39
CA ASP A 262 -3.99 -0.22 19.38
C ASP A 262 -3.76 -1.67 18.92
N TYR A 263 -2.51 -2.05 18.60
CA TYR A 263 -2.20 -3.36 18.00
C TYR A 263 -2.74 -4.55 18.79
N GLN A 264 -2.62 -4.54 20.11
CA GLN A 264 -3.11 -5.66 20.92
C GLN A 264 -4.62 -5.87 20.75
N VAL A 265 -5.39 -4.78 20.80
CA VAL A 265 -6.86 -4.82 20.66
C VAL A 265 -7.25 -5.18 19.23
N VAL A 266 -6.58 -4.59 18.22
CA VAL A 266 -6.83 -4.91 16.82
C VAL A 266 -6.49 -6.38 16.53
N ARG A 267 -5.43 -6.92 17.12
CA ARG A 267 -5.05 -8.34 16.98
C ARG A 267 -6.18 -9.26 17.46
N GLU A 268 -6.81 -8.99 18.60
CA GLU A 268 -7.93 -9.79 19.12
C GLU A 268 -9.13 -9.78 18.14
N VAL A 269 -9.46 -8.61 17.59
CA VAL A 269 -10.51 -8.49 16.56
C VAL A 269 -10.13 -9.26 15.29
N LEU A 270 -8.88 -9.15 14.85
CA LEU A 270 -8.39 -9.88 13.66
C LEU A 270 -8.43 -11.39 13.85
N GLN A 271 -8.20 -11.92 15.06
CA GLN A 271 -8.35 -13.36 15.32
C GLN A 271 -9.78 -13.82 15.03
N ILE A 272 -10.78 -13.10 15.53
CA ILE A 272 -12.20 -13.44 15.32
C ILE A 272 -12.55 -13.33 13.83
N VAL A 273 -12.26 -12.18 13.21
CA VAL A 273 -12.55 -11.92 11.79
C VAL A 273 -11.87 -12.96 10.89
N TYR A 274 -10.62 -13.33 11.17
CA TYR A 274 -9.91 -14.32 10.38
C TYR A 274 -10.56 -15.71 10.48
N GLN A 275 -10.93 -16.15 11.69
CA GLN A 275 -11.55 -17.47 11.87
C GLN A 275 -12.92 -17.56 11.19
N GLU A 276 -13.75 -16.51 11.30
CA GLU A 276 -15.07 -16.46 10.67
C GLU A 276 -15.00 -16.47 9.14
N ASN A 277 -13.95 -15.87 8.57
CA ASN A 277 -13.83 -15.63 7.13
C ASN A 277 -12.72 -16.44 6.45
N LYS A 278 -12.16 -17.44 7.13
CA LYS A 278 -10.93 -18.16 6.71
C LYS A 278 -10.96 -18.68 5.27
N LEU A 279 -12.13 -19.14 4.81
CA LEU A 279 -12.31 -19.68 3.44
C LEU A 279 -12.11 -18.64 2.33
N HIS A 280 -12.16 -17.35 2.67
CA HIS A 280 -12.02 -16.26 1.72
C HIS A 280 -10.60 -15.70 1.61
N PHE A 281 -9.67 -16.17 2.45
CA PHE A 281 -8.27 -15.78 2.39
C PHE A 281 -7.50 -16.66 1.39
N GLN A 282 -6.72 -16.01 0.53
CA GLN A 282 -5.71 -16.68 -0.28
C GLN A 282 -4.39 -16.72 0.51
N PRO A 283 -3.59 -17.79 0.43
CA PRO A 283 -2.52 -18.04 1.41
C PRO A 283 -1.34 -17.06 1.34
N GLU A 284 -1.06 -16.47 0.18
CA GLU A 284 0.10 -15.59 -0.01
C GLU A 284 -0.06 -14.25 0.69
N VAL A 285 1.06 -13.71 1.20
CA VAL A 285 1.17 -12.36 1.75
C VAL A 285 2.19 -11.53 0.96
N PRO A 286 2.16 -10.18 1.06
CA PRO A 286 3.15 -9.37 0.38
C PRO A 286 4.58 -9.60 0.90
N LEU A 287 5.57 -9.64 0.01
CA LEU A 287 6.92 -10.17 0.26
C LEU A 287 7.62 -9.66 1.55
N PHE A 288 7.50 -8.37 1.84
CA PHE A 288 8.24 -7.71 2.93
C PHE A 288 7.45 -7.65 4.24
N THR A 289 6.30 -8.32 4.32
CA THR A 289 5.41 -8.28 5.49
C THR A 289 5.71 -9.43 6.44
N MET A 290 5.44 -9.25 7.73
CA MET A 290 5.37 -10.36 8.68
C MET A 290 4.08 -11.13 8.42
N GLN A 291 4.17 -12.41 8.09
CA GLN A 291 2.99 -13.26 7.95
C GLN A 291 2.37 -13.51 9.33
N LEU A 292 1.14 -13.02 9.57
CA LEU A 292 0.38 -13.29 10.78
C LEU A 292 -0.38 -14.62 10.67
N GLN A 293 -0.95 -14.89 9.50
CA GLN A 293 -1.68 -16.09 9.07
C GLN A 293 -1.61 -16.20 7.54
N PRO A 294 -1.94 -17.35 6.91
CA PRO A 294 -2.11 -17.42 5.46
C PRO A 294 -3.09 -16.34 4.96
N GLY A 295 -2.61 -15.47 4.07
CA GLY A 295 -3.35 -14.32 3.53
C GLY A 295 -3.40 -13.07 4.39
N LEU A 296 -2.76 -13.07 5.56
CA LEU A 296 -2.71 -11.92 6.46
C LEU A 296 -1.26 -11.52 6.77
N GLY A 297 -0.84 -10.36 6.25
CA GLY A 297 0.48 -9.78 6.47
C GLY A 297 0.45 -8.54 7.37
N LEU A 298 1.56 -8.22 8.02
CA LEU A 298 1.72 -7.00 8.83
C LEU A 298 2.96 -6.23 8.40
N ALA A 299 2.86 -4.89 8.40
CA ALA A 299 4.02 -4.01 8.33
C ALA A 299 3.74 -2.64 8.97
N GLU A 300 4.80 -1.95 9.35
CA GLU A 300 4.74 -0.54 9.75
C GLU A 300 4.70 0.37 8.51
N GLU A 301 3.95 1.47 8.60
CA GLU A 301 4.02 2.52 7.59
C GLU A 301 5.44 3.13 7.60
N PRO A 302 6.11 3.25 6.44
CA PRO A 302 7.48 3.77 6.39
C PRO A 302 7.58 5.18 6.97
N ASP A 303 8.53 5.37 7.88
CA ASP A 303 8.91 6.65 8.48
C ASP A 303 9.92 7.44 7.62
N GLN A 304 10.70 6.74 6.79
CA GLN A 304 11.60 7.31 5.79
C GLN A 304 11.09 7.01 4.38
N LYS A 305 10.58 8.04 3.69
CA LYS A 305 10.01 7.93 2.35
C LYS A 305 10.90 8.53 1.26
N PHE A 306 10.90 7.92 0.07
CA PHE A 306 11.60 8.45 -1.10
C PHE A 306 10.76 9.43 -1.93
N ALA A 307 9.43 9.44 -1.71
CA ALA A 307 8.48 10.34 -2.36
C ALA A 307 7.31 10.68 -1.42
N GLU A 308 6.62 11.79 -1.68
CA GLU A 308 5.47 12.24 -0.90
C GLU A 308 4.32 11.20 -0.90
N HIS A 309 4.08 10.57 -2.05
CA HIS A 309 3.08 9.52 -2.21
C HIS A 309 3.77 8.18 -2.42
N GLU A 310 4.12 7.55 -1.31
CA GLU A 310 4.79 6.26 -1.29
C GLU A 310 4.05 5.28 -0.38
N SER A 311 3.85 4.05 -0.87
CA SER A 311 3.36 2.93 -0.07
C SER A 311 4.51 2.09 0.49
N PHE A 312 4.25 1.27 1.50
CA PHE A 312 5.23 0.34 2.07
C PHE A 312 5.89 -0.57 1.02
N GLY A 313 5.09 -1.19 0.14
CA GLY A 313 5.64 -2.04 -0.92
C GLY A 313 6.53 -1.26 -1.88
N MET A 314 6.11 -0.05 -2.28
CA MET A 314 6.95 0.84 -3.10
C MET A 314 8.27 1.19 -2.40
N ASN A 315 8.21 1.50 -1.11
CA ASN A 315 9.38 1.83 -0.32
C ASN A 315 10.38 0.67 -0.26
N ARG A 316 9.94 -0.53 0.15
CA ARG A 316 10.83 -1.70 0.25
C ARG A 316 11.34 -2.16 -1.13
N CYS A 317 10.50 -2.09 -2.17
CA CYS A 317 10.95 -2.33 -3.55
C CYS A 317 11.96 -1.28 -4.03
N GLN A 318 11.84 -0.02 -3.61
CA GLN A 318 12.79 1.04 -3.95
C GLN A 318 14.17 0.80 -3.34
N ILE A 319 14.22 0.30 -2.10
CA ILE A 319 15.48 -0.07 -1.43
C ILE A 319 16.19 -1.17 -2.23
N VAL A 320 15.46 -2.22 -2.63
CA VAL A 320 16.00 -3.30 -3.47
C VAL A 320 16.43 -2.78 -4.85
N ALA A 321 15.62 -1.93 -5.49
CA ALA A 321 15.93 -1.33 -6.78
C ALA A 321 17.21 -0.48 -6.72
N ASN A 322 17.39 0.30 -5.64
CA ASN A 322 18.60 1.08 -5.42
C ASN A 322 19.83 0.18 -5.33
N GLY A 323 19.76 -0.92 -4.57
CA GLY A 323 20.86 -1.88 -4.46
C GLY A 323 21.23 -2.51 -5.81
N LEU A 324 20.24 -2.97 -6.57
CA LEU A 324 20.44 -3.53 -7.92
C LEU A 324 21.08 -2.51 -8.87
N LEU A 325 20.60 -1.27 -8.86
CA LEU A 325 21.13 -0.21 -9.71
C LEU A 325 22.54 0.23 -9.30
N THR A 326 22.82 0.30 -8.00
CA THR A 326 24.17 0.60 -7.48
C THR A 326 25.17 -0.43 -7.99
N ALA A 327 24.86 -1.72 -7.85
CA ALA A 327 25.69 -2.81 -8.38
C ALA A 327 25.89 -2.70 -9.90
N TRP A 328 24.81 -2.41 -10.63
CA TRP A 328 24.83 -2.26 -12.08
C TRP A 328 25.70 -1.08 -12.55
N TYR A 329 25.52 0.11 -11.97
CA TYR A 329 26.31 1.30 -12.32
C TYR A 329 27.79 1.18 -11.96
N GLN A 330 28.12 0.42 -10.90
CA GLN A 330 29.50 0.17 -10.47
C GLN A 330 30.18 -0.97 -11.25
N GLY A 331 29.44 -1.70 -12.08
CA GLY A 331 29.95 -2.83 -12.85
C GLY A 331 30.12 -4.13 -12.06
N ASP A 332 29.70 -4.20 -10.80
CA ASP A 332 29.63 -5.44 -10.01
C ASP A 332 28.23 -6.05 -10.09
N ASP A 333 27.78 -6.31 -11.32
CA ASP A 333 26.45 -6.84 -11.63
C ASP A 333 26.31 -8.35 -11.33
N SER A 334 27.24 -8.91 -10.55
CA SER A 334 27.20 -10.30 -10.12
C SER A 334 26.09 -10.52 -9.08
N PRO A 335 25.51 -11.73 -8.94
CA PRO A 335 24.51 -11.99 -7.89
C PRO A 335 25.01 -11.68 -6.48
N GLY A 336 26.32 -11.88 -6.23
CA GLY A 336 26.97 -11.52 -4.98
C GLY A 336 27.05 -10.00 -4.76
N GLY A 337 27.53 -9.26 -5.76
CA GLY A 337 27.62 -7.80 -5.71
C GLY A 337 26.26 -7.13 -5.54
N ARG A 338 25.26 -7.60 -6.28
CA ARG A 338 23.86 -7.17 -6.15
C ARG A 338 23.29 -7.42 -4.75
N MET A 339 23.46 -8.62 -4.21
CA MET A 339 22.98 -8.95 -2.86
C MET A 339 23.66 -8.06 -1.80
N GLN A 340 24.97 -7.85 -1.92
CA GLN A 340 25.72 -6.97 -1.03
C GLN A 340 25.22 -5.52 -1.11
N ALA A 341 24.97 -5.01 -2.32
CA ALA A 341 24.45 -3.65 -2.51
C ALA A 341 23.03 -3.48 -1.94
N ILE A 342 22.16 -4.49 -2.06
CA ILE A 342 20.84 -4.50 -1.42
C ILE A 342 20.98 -4.43 0.11
N ASP A 343 21.81 -5.28 0.70
CA ASP A 343 22.07 -5.30 2.14
C ASP A 343 22.60 -3.95 2.66
N GLN A 344 23.48 -3.31 1.89
CA GLN A 344 24.00 -1.97 2.18
C GLN A 344 22.90 -0.89 2.17
N GLU A 345 21.94 -0.94 1.24
CA GLU A 345 20.83 0.03 1.21
C GLU A 345 19.88 -0.12 2.40
N PHE A 346 19.56 -1.36 2.80
CA PHE A 346 18.79 -1.62 4.03
C PHE A 346 19.54 -1.13 5.26
N SER A 347 20.83 -1.47 5.37
CA SER A 347 21.70 -1.04 6.48
C SER A 347 21.82 0.48 6.56
N ARG A 348 21.92 1.18 5.42
CA ARG A 348 22.00 2.65 5.37
C ARG A 348 20.75 3.32 5.97
N LEU A 349 19.59 2.68 5.85
CA LEU A 349 18.33 3.14 6.41
C LEU A 349 18.09 2.64 7.83
N GLY A 350 18.97 1.79 8.37
CA GLY A 350 18.80 1.15 9.67
C GLY A 350 17.69 0.10 9.71
N ILE A 351 17.26 -0.41 8.55
CA ILE A 351 16.21 -1.43 8.45
C ILE A 351 16.88 -2.80 8.45
N ASP A 352 16.46 -3.67 9.37
CA ASP A 352 16.92 -5.05 9.44
C ASP A 352 16.34 -5.86 8.26
N LEU A 353 17.21 -6.41 7.41
CA LEU A 353 16.82 -7.19 6.24
C LEU A 353 16.05 -8.47 6.59
N GLN A 354 16.13 -8.97 7.83
CA GLN A 354 15.31 -10.10 8.29
C GLN A 354 13.93 -9.66 8.80
N ARG A 355 13.78 -8.38 9.16
CA ARG A 355 12.56 -7.81 9.75
C ARG A 355 12.12 -6.57 8.97
N THR A 356 12.02 -6.72 7.65
CA THR A 356 11.68 -5.62 6.73
C THR A 356 10.30 -4.99 6.97
N TYR A 357 9.44 -5.68 7.72
CA TYR A 357 8.13 -5.17 8.16
C TYR A 357 8.22 -4.11 9.26
N LEU A 358 9.36 -3.98 9.94
CA LEU A 358 9.63 -2.94 10.93
C LEU A 358 10.31 -1.72 10.30
N ASN A 359 10.12 -0.55 10.91
CA ASN A 359 10.97 0.60 10.69
C ASN A 359 12.26 0.52 11.52
N ALA A 360 13.22 1.41 11.22
CA ALA A 360 14.49 1.46 11.93
C ALA A 360 14.27 1.76 13.43
N ASN A 361 14.93 0.98 14.30
CA ASN A 361 14.84 1.11 15.76
C ASN A 361 13.42 0.94 16.36
N SER A 362 12.47 0.38 15.59
CA SER A 362 11.11 0.13 16.07
C SER A 362 11.08 -1.09 17.00
N GLU A 363 10.37 -0.99 18.12
CA GLU A 363 10.14 -2.13 19.01
C GLU A 363 9.21 -3.16 18.35
N ASP A 364 9.61 -4.41 18.35
CA ASP A 364 8.84 -5.51 17.77
C ASP A 364 7.83 -6.07 18.80
N ILE A 365 6.62 -5.52 18.78
CA ILE A 365 5.51 -5.92 19.65
C ILE A 365 4.59 -6.96 18.98
N TYR A 366 4.90 -7.37 17.75
CA TYR A 366 3.98 -8.11 16.90
C TYR A 366 4.00 -9.61 17.19
N GLN A 367 2.83 -10.22 17.19
CA GLN A 367 2.65 -11.64 17.48
C GLN A 367 1.73 -12.28 16.43
N PHE A 368 2.02 -13.53 16.06
CA PHE A 368 1.13 -14.32 15.19
C PHE A 368 -0.29 -14.36 15.77
N LEU A 369 -1.30 -14.49 14.91
CA LEU A 369 -2.66 -14.79 15.37
C LEU A 369 -2.68 -16.26 15.79
N ASN A 370 -2.98 -16.56 17.04
CA ASN A 370 -3.18 -17.94 17.48
C ASN A 370 -4.56 -18.46 17.07
#